data_AF-A0ABC8WV12-F1
#
_entry.id   AF-A0ABC8WV12-F1
#
_cell.length_a   1.000
_cell.length_b   1.000
_cell.length_c   1.000
_cell.angle_alpha   90.00
_cell.angle_beta   90.00
_cell.angle_gamma   90.00
#
_symmetry.space_group_name_H-M   'P 1'
#
loop_
_entity.id
_entity.type
_entity.pdbx_description
1 polymer ?
#
loop_
_entity_poly.entity_id
_entity_poly.type
_entity_poly.pdbx_seq_one_letter_code
_entity_poly.pdbx_strand_id
1 'polypeptide(L)'
;MAPPLLHLTPHRFLLTRRPGPTRLHHHLRLNLKPLSSSSPSPPLHGPSLRRGRAPPDNPDPFARAFDLAALRVPAAACAPLERRLRGHLLNWPRVRNVARLPNDQGLLALDLSLPSPPPRHPAGEEPAGPTPAATAVARREKLAREFNARGFLRFPNLARLSRPSPAARKRKERKGDGSGEEATRERVGDKAYVVEVVGEGTDDDDEWKGLVGEEGFGRGVWRMGPTRLLLLDESYAESSVDELPEAVKDVLEHETQQDGSSAYELIRCQLTLFYNYWPMNEVLEALLPEGVIIPTGFETVGHIAHLNLRDEHLPYKKLIAQVVLDKNKPKIQTVVNKMDAIQNDYRTMQLEVLAGNDSLCTTVIESGLRFQVDLGTVYWNSRLATERQRLVNDIFRNSDVVCDMFSGVGPLAITAAKKVKYVYANDLNPTAVEYLRRNTVLNKLERKIEVFNMDARRFISAIYSSQLVHPVTQIVMNLPNDAAEFLDVFRGILQNNQSRLHCGMPVIHVYGFSKADDPEHDFHERINAALGENVDSVEMHRVRLVAPGKWMICASFTLPESVAIAQPKYIGGPKRPEAPSTSLVWLP
;
A
#
# COMPACT_ATOMS: atom_id res chain seq x y z
N MET A 1 -0.48 57.79 -42.27
CA MET A 1 0.67 57.36 -41.45
C MET A 1 0.93 55.89 -41.72
N ALA A 2 2.10 55.58 -42.28
CA ALA A 2 2.72 54.25 -42.33
C ALA A 2 3.76 54.21 -41.17
N PRO A 3 4.47 53.10 -40.86
CA PRO A 3 4.20 51.63 -40.88
C PRO A 3 4.76 51.01 -39.53
N PRO A 4 5.26 49.75 -39.40
CA PRO A 4 5.32 48.63 -40.34
C PRO A 4 4.98 47.20 -39.85
N LEU A 5 4.61 46.40 -40.85
CA LEU A 5 4.74 44.95 -40.98
C LEU A 5 6.21 44.52 -41.03
N LEU A 6 6.54 43.34 -40.47
CA LEU A 6 7.73 42.57 -40.86
C LEU A 6 7.41 41.07 -41.02
N HIS A 7 7.37 40.68 -42.30
CA HIS A 7 7.81 39.44 -42.94
C HIS A 7 8.07 38.16 -42.11
N LEU A 8 7.35 37.10 -42.47
CA LEU A 8 7.77 35.70 -42.29
C LEU A 8 8.17 35.13 -43.66
N THR A 9 9.42 34.74 -43.81
CA THR A 9 9.93 33.92 -44.91
C THR A 9 9.89 32.43 -44.54
N PRO A 10 9.48 31.52 -45.45
CA PRO A 10 9.51 30.08 -45.23
C PRO A 10 10.84 29.49 -45.72
N HIS A 11 11.49 28.64 -44.93
CA HIS A 11 12.55 27.77 -45.44
C HIS A 11 12.20 26.30 -45.28
N ARG A 12 12.26 25.64 -46.44
CA ARG A 12 12.00 24.23 -46.71
C ARG A 12 13.34 23.47 -46.62
N PHE A 13 13.34 22.38 -45.87
CA PHE A 13 14.13 21.13 -45.98
C PHE A 13 15.61 21.19 -46.39
N LEU A 14 16.48 20.67 -45.52
CA LEU A 14 17.60 19.79 -45.91
C LEU A 14 17.75 18.64 -44.91
N LEU A 15 17.69 17.42 -45.46
CA LEU A 15 18.03 16.14 -44.84
C LEU A 15 19.54 16.04 -44.63
N THR A 16 20.01 15.75 -43.41
CA THR A 16 21.25 14.98 -43.21
C THR A 16 21.25 14.19 -41.91
N ARG A 17 21.30 12.86 -42.06
CA ARG A 17 21.99 11.82 -41.24
C ARG A 17 21.84 11.76 -39.71
N ARG A 18 21.42 10.57 -39.25
CA ARG A 18 21.57 10.00 -37.88
C ARG A 18 23.02 10.09 -37.36
N PRO A 19 23.18 10.18 -36.04
CA PRO A 19 23.82 9.09 -35.29
C PRO A 19 22.99 8.63 -34.07
N GLY A 20 23.32 7.45 -33.54
CA GLY A 20 22.52 6.65 -32.60
C GLY A 20 22.41 7.14 -31.14
N PRO A 21 21.93 6.27 -30.23
CA PRO A 21 21.40 6.69 -28.93
C PRO A 21 22.51 6.83 -27.88
N THR A 22 22.79 8.05 -27.45
CA THR A 22 23.59 8.31 -26.24
C THR A 22 22.67 8.41 -25.03
N ARG A 23 22.81 7.44 -24.11
CA ARG A 23 22.26 7.50 -22.74
C ARG A 23 22.90 8.68 -22.01
N LEU A 24 22.11 9.70 -21.67
CA LEU A 24 22.50 10.74 -20.73
C LEU A 24 21.89 10.44 -19.36
N HIS A 25 22.74 9.91 -18.46
CA HIS A 25 22.48 9.94 -17.03
C HIS A 25 22.65 11.40 -16.55
N HIS A 26 21.56 12.12 -16.32
CA HIS A 26 21.61 13.39 -15.60
C HIS A 26 21.56 13.13 -14.09
N HIS A 27 22.73 13.22 -13.46
CA HIS A 27 22.84 13.45 -12.02
C HIS A 27 22.42 14.91 -11.73
N LEU A 28 21.22 15.08 -11.18
CA LEU A 28 20.79 16.34 -10.55
C LEU A 28 21.53 16.48 -9.22
N ARG A 29 22.60 17.28 -9.20
CA ARG A 29 23.18 17.82 -7.95
C ARG A 29 22.26 18.93 -7.45
N LEU A 30 21.41 18.62 -6.47
CA LEU A 30 20.66 19.64 -5.72
C LEU A 30 21.55 20.13 -4.58
N ASN A 31 22.02 21.38 -4.68
CA ASN A 31 22.69 22.09 -3.60
C ASN A 31 21.65 22.46 -2.54
N LEU A 32 21.52 21.65 -1.49
CA LEU A 32 20.74 22.00 -0.29
C LEU A 32 21.64 22.81 0.65
N LYS A 33 21.35 24.11 0.81
CA LYS A 33 21.89 24.90 1.91
C LYS A 33 21.07 24.60 3.19
N PRO A 34 21.70 24.39 4.35
CA PRO A 34 20.97 24.30 5.60
C PRO A 34 20.51 25.71 6.00
N LEU A 35 19.20 25.94 6.05
CA LEU A 35 18.62 27.16 6.61
C LEU A 35 17.99 26.83 7.96
N SER A 36 18.42 27.59 8.97
CA SER A 36 17.86 27.64 10.30
C SER A 36 16.48 28.29 10.24
N SER A 37 15.45 27.62 10.76
CA SER A 37 14.22 28.28 11.17
C SER A 37 13.65 27.60 12.40
N SER A 38 13.35 28.42 13.40
CA SER A 38 12.66 28.10 14.64
C SER A 38 11.34 27.37 14.37
N SER A 39 11.22 26.13 14.86
CA SER A 39 10.01 25.31 14.79
C SER A 39 9.54 24.89 16.19
N PRO A 40 8.27 24.47 16.34
CA PRO A 40 7.71 24.00 17.61
C PRO A 40 8.51 22.81 18.14
N SER A 41 8.55 22.66 19.47
CA SER A 41 9.32 21.63 20.18
C SER A 41 9.23 20.25 19.51
N PRO A 42 10.37 19.63 19.11
CA PRO A 42 10.37 18.32 18.48
C PRO A 42 9.84 17.25 19.44
N PRO A 43 9.25 16.16 18.94
CA PRO A 43 8.81 15.06 19.80
C PRO A 43 10.00 14.59 20.66
N LEU A 44 9.76 14.48 21.96
CA LEU A 44 10.78 14.18 22.99
C LEU A 44 11.44 12.80 22.85
N HIS A 45 11.05 11.96 21.88
CA HIS A 45 11.55 10.60 21.74
C HIS A 45 11.57 10.11 20.28
N GLY A 46 12.77 9.79 19.78
CA GLY A 46 13.00 9.13 18.49
C GLY A 46 13.90 9.93 17.53
N PRO A 47 14.52 9.26 16.54
CA PRO A 47 15.31 9.91 15.51
C PRO A 47 14.39 10.67 14.56
N SER A 48 14.85 11.80 14.03
CA SER A 48 14.16 12.54 12.96
C SER A 48 15.17 13.05 11.95
N LEU A 49 14.77 13.32 10.70
CA LEU A 49 15.65 13.94 9.71
C LEU A 49 16.22 15.30 10.14
N ARG A 50 15.57 15.96 11.09
CA ARG A 50 16.00 17.24 11.69
C ARG A 50 17.02 17.07 12.81
N ARG A 51 17.30 15.84 13.25
CA ARG A 51 18.29 15.46 14.27
C ARG A 51 19.39 14.58 13.66
N GLY A 52 20.55 14.54 14.31
CA GLY A 52 21.73 13.81 13.84
C GLY A 52 22.58 14.63 12.86
N ARG A 53 23.84 14.24 12.72
CA ARG A 53 24.81 14.92 11.85
C ARG A 53 24.75 14.32 10.44
N ALA A 54 24.81 15.16 9.40
CA ALA A 54 25.03 14.65 8.05
C ALA A 54 26.45 14.08 7.97
N PRO A 55 26.65 12.79 7.65
CA PRO A 55 27.99 12.23 7.58
C PRO A 55 28.75 12.93 6.42
N PRO A 56 30.01 13.34 6.65
CA PRO A 56 30.83 13.93 5.59
C PRO A 56 31.00 12.92 4.44
N ASP A 57 30.96 13.42 3.20
CA ASP A 57 31.16 12.65 1.97
C ASP A 57 30.18 11.49 1.70
N ASN A 58 29.05 11.42 2.43
CA ASN A 58 28.01 10.44 2.15
C ASN A 58 27.17 10.85 0.91
N PRO A 59 27.00 9.98 -0.10
CA PRO A 59 26.21 10.31 -1.28
C PRO A 59 24.69 10.41 -1.01
N ASP A 60 24.20 9.89 0.12
CA ASP A 60 22.79 9.95 0.51
C ASP A 60 22.48 11.26 1.28
N PRO A 61 21.70 12.20 0.71
CA PRO A 61 21.35 13.46 1.38
C PRO A 61 20.46 13.26 2.62
N PHE A 62 19.84 12.09 2.76
CA PHE A 62 19.03 11.71 3.92
C PHE A 62 19.81 10.95 4.99
N ALA A 63 21.12 10.73 4.78
CA ALA A 63 21.95 10.11 5.78
C ALA A 63 22.03 10.97 7.04
N ARG A 64 21.76 10.38 8.21
CA ARG A 64 21.98 11.01 9.52
C ARG A 64 22.72 10.06 10.43
N ALA A 65 23.87 10.51 10.92
CA ALA A 65 24.70 9.84 11.92
C ALA A 65 24.31 10.28 13.33
N PHE A 66 24.28 9.31 14.23
CA PHE A 66 24.01 9.45 15.65
C PHE A 66 25.12 8.74 16.43
N ASP A 67 25.77 9.47 17.32
CA ASP A 67 26.76 8.90 18.21
C ASP A 67 26.02 8.18 19.35
N LEU A 68 26.42 6.95 19.66
CA LEU A 68 25.79 6.08 20.63
C LEU A 68 26.84 5.33 21.44
N ALA A 69 26.50 4.99 22.68
CA ALA A 69 27.25 4.02 23.46
C ALA A 69 26.70 2.60 23.22
N ALA A 70 27.58 1.60 23.20
CA ALA A 70 27.20 0.21 23.08
C ALA A 70 28.04 -0.68 23.98
N LEU A 71 27.44 -1.75 24.52
CA LEU A 71 28.18 -2.78 25.22
C LEU A 71 28.61 -3.86 24.22
N ARG A 72 29.92 -4.06 24.07
CA ARG A 72 30.48 -5.21 23.37
C ARG A 72 30.49 -6.40 24.31
N VAL A 73 29.79 -7.45 23.88
CA VAL A 73 29.60 -8.67 24.67
C VAL A 73 29.86 -9.92 23.81
N PRO A 74 30.32 -11.05 24.40
CA PRO A 74 30.34 -12.33 23.73
C PRO A 74 28.94 -12.72 23.22
N ALA A 75 28.86 -13.33 22.04
CA ALA A 75 27.57 -13.67 21.42
C ALA A 75 26.68 -14.56 22.30
N ALA A 76 27.28 -15.44 23.11
CA ALA A 76 26.56 -16.30 24.06
C ALA A 76 25.88 -15.53 25.20
N ALA A 77 26.48 -14.43 25.66
CA ALA A 77 25.96 -13.59 26.74
C ALA A 77 24.90 -12.57 26.26
N CYS A 78 24.82 -12.34 24.94
CA CYS A 78 23.98 -11.29 24.36
C CYS A 78 22.48 -11.41 24.69
N ALA A 79 21.86 -12.59 24.53
CA ALA A 79 20.41 -12.75 24.71
C ALA A 79 19.95 -12.65 26.19
N PRO A 80 20.67 -13.20 27.18
CA PRO A 80 20.41 -12.91 28.59
C PRO A 80 20.56 -11.42 28.94
N LEU A 81 21.61 -10.77 28.45
CA LEU A 81 21.87 -9.34 28.72
C LEU A 81 20.84 -8.43 28.05
N GLU A 82 20.44 -8.74 26.82
CA GLU A 82 19.38 -8.01 26.12
C GLU A 82 18.09 -7.99 26.95
N ARG A 83 17.70 -9.13 27.55
CA ARG A 83 16.52 -9.22 28.43
C ARG A 83 16.66 -8.41 29.70
N ARG A 84 17.83 -8.45 30.33
CA ARG A 84 18.14 -7.72 31.57
C ARG A 84 18.18 -6.21 31.37
N LEU A 85 18.65 -5.75 30.20
CA LEU A 85 18.89 -4.33 29.92
C LEU A 85 17.81 -3.68 29.05
N ARG A 86 16.70 -4.35 28.72
CA ARG A 86 15.70 -3.87 27.74
C ARG A 86 15.24 -2.42 27.89
N GLY A 87 15.14 -1.90 29.12
CA GLY A 87 14.73 -0.50 29.37
C GLY A 87 15.82 0.55 29.10
N HIS A 88 17.06 0.12 28.88
CA HIS A 88 18.24 0.96 28.67
C HIS A 88 18.85 0.80 27.28
N LEU A 89 18.27 -0.06 26.44
CA LEU A 89 18.71 -0.28 25.06
C LEU A 89 17.98 0.66 24.10
N LEU A 90 18.63 0.94 22.96
CA LEU A 90 18.07 1.74 21.89
C LEU A 90 16.72 1.18 21.41
N ASN A 91 15.67 2.01 21.48
CA ASN A 91 14.31 1.63 21.12
C ASN A 91 13.77 2.45 19.94
N TRP A 92 14.48 2.41 18.81
CA TRP A 92 14.09 3.12 17.60
C TRP A 92 13.35 2.19 16.61
N PRO A 93 12.27 2.66 15.96
CA PRO A 93 11.56 1.85 14.96
C PRO A 93 12.53 1.34 13.89
N ARG A 94 12.41 0.08 13.48
CA ARG A 94 13.23 -0.52 12.40
C ARG A 94 14.74 -0.63 12.65
N VAL A 95 15.25 -0.16 13.80
CA VAL A 95 16.63 -0.42 14.26
C VAL A 95 16.59 -1.59 15.23
N ARG A 96 17.55 -2.50 15.13
CA ARG A 96 17.75 -3.53 16.14
C ARG A 96 18.61 -2.99 17.27
N ASN A 97 18.20 -3.26 18.50
CA ASN A 97 18.99 -3.02 19.72
C ASN A 97 20.28 -3.85 19.79
N VAL A 98 20.39 -4.92 19.00
CA VAL A 98 21.60 -5.75 18.87
C VAL A 98 22.19 -5.61 17.46
N ALA A 99 23.43 -5.14 17.37
CA ALA A 99 24.21 -5.12 16.13
C ALA A 99 25.26 -6.24 16.10
N ARG A 100 25.52 -6.77 14.89
CA ARG A 100 26.53 -7.81 14.64
C ARG A 100 27.74 -7.16 13.98
N LEU A 101 28.93 -7.50 14.45
CA LEU A 101 30.19 -7.04 13.85
C LEU A 101 30.62 -7.98 12.70
N PRO A 102 31.39 -7.50 11.71
CA PRO A 102 31.78 -8.30 10.53
C PRO A 102 32.59 -9.57 10.81
N ASN A 103 33.30 -9.65 11.95
CA ASN A 103 34.17 -10.78 12.32
C ASN A 103 33.41 -12.10 12.64
N ASP A 104 32.14 -12.19 12.28
CA ASP A 104 31.19 -13.24 12.62
C ASP A 104 30.95 -14.25 11.47
N GLN A 105 31.63 -14.10 10.33
CA GLN A 105 31.38 -14.93 9.13
C GLN A 105 32.16 -16.25 9.06
N GLY A 106 33.08 -16.52 9.98
CA GLY A 106 33.77 -17.80 10.06
C GLY A 106 33.31 -18.59 11.28
N LEU A 107 32.53 -19.66 11.07
CA LEU A 107 32.19 -20.80 11.96
C LEU A 107 30.68 -21.11 11.97
N LEU A 108 30.14 -21.44 10.80
CA LEU A 108 28.97 -22.32 10.68
C LEU A 108 29.38 -23.59 9.91
N ALA A 109 30.37 -24.29 10.45
CA ALA A 109 30.66 -25.68 10.13
C ALA A 109 31.54 -26.21 11.25
N LEU A 110 30.91 -26.86 12.23
CA LEU A 110 31.43 -27.98 13.05
C LEU A 110 30.46 -28.12 14.23
N ASP A 111 29.60 -29.11 14.09
CA ASP A 111 28.70 -29.62 15.11
C ASP A 111 29.56 -30.23 16.23
N LEU A 112 29.72 -29.49 17.34
CA LEU A 112 30.32 -30.01 18.57
C LEU A 112 29.42 -29.65 19.74
N SER A 113 28.60 -30.63 20.11
CA SER A 113 27.87 -30.68 21.37
C SER A 113 28.82 -30.53 22.57
N LEU A 114 28.58 -29.55 23.43
CA LEU A 114 29.22 -29.40 24.74
C LEU A 114 28.18 -29.56 25.88
N PRO A 115 28.61 -30.00 27.08
CA PRO A 115 27.78 -30.71 28.04
C PRO A 115 26.90 -29.78 28.89
N SER A 116 25.79 -30.32 29.40
CA SER A 116 24.88 -29.66 30.33
C SER A 116 25.52 -29.38 31.70
N PRO A 117 25.17 -28.26 32.37
CA PRO A 117 25.71 -27.91 33.69
C PRO A 117 25.11 -28.78 34.81
N PRO A 118 25.84 -28.99 35.93
CA PRO A 118 25.37 -29.81 37.05
C PRO A 118 24.32 -29.08 37.91
N PRO A 119 23.51 -29.83 38.70
CA PRO A 119 22.45 -29.26 39.53
C PRO A 119 22.99 -28.53 40.78
N ARG A 120 22.30 -27.47 41.18
CA ARG A 120 22.58 -26.67 42.38
C ARG A 120 22.01 -27.33 43.64
N HIS A 121 22.82 -27.44 44.70
CA HIS A 121 22.38 -27.72 46.07
C HIS A 121 22.09 -26.42 46.85
N PRO A 122 21.25 -26.45 47.91
CA PRO A 122 20.83 -25.27 48.64
C PRO A 122 21.82 -24.84 49.73
N ALA A 123 21.62 -23.61 50.21
CA ALA A 123 22.50 -22.76 51.00
C ALA A 123 22.88 -23.27 52.40
N GLY A 124 24.08 -22.85 52.84
CA GLY A 124 24.53 -22.88 54.24
C GLY A 124 25.45 -21.69 54.54
N GLU A 125 24.96 -20.82 55.43
CA GLU A 125 25.59 -19.89 56.39
C GLU A 125 26.85 -19.06 56.05
N GLU A 126 26.72 -17.74 56.23
CA GLU A 126 27.82 -16.75 56.34
C GLU A 126 28.32 -16.58 57.79
N PRO A 127 29.53 -16.01 57.98
CA PRO A 127 29.72 -15.01 59.05
C PRO A 127 30.41 -13.70 58.62
N ALA A 128 29.69 -12.59 58.83
CA ALA A 128 30.04 -11.32 59.50
C ALA A 128 31.32 -10.48 59.17
N GLY A 129 31.11 -9.38 58.39
CA GLY A 129 31.49 -7.96 58.65
C GLY A 129 32.94 -7.44 58.38
N PRO A 130 33.21 -6.10 58.25
CA PRO A 130 32.30 -4.92 58.25
C PRO A 130 32.54 -3.79 57.19
N THR A 131 31.58 -2.84 57.15
CA THR A 131 31.51 -1.43 56.64
C THR A 131 30.63 -1.12 55.41
N PRO A 132 29.87 0.02 55.44
CA PRO A 132 28.57 0.10 54.78
C PRO A 132 28.64 0.68 53.36
N ALA A 133 28.71 -0.20 52.36
CA ALA A 133 28.16 0.10 51.05
C ALA A 133 26.62 0.07 51.14
N ALA A 134 25.94 0.95 50.40
CA ALA A 134 24.48 1.06 50.36
C ALA A 134 23.81 -0.33 50.45
N THR A 135 22.89 -0.49 51.41
CA THR A 135 22.25 -1.77 51.75
C THR A 135 21.79 -2.49 50.48
N ALA A 136 22.05 -3.80 50.36
CA ALA A 136 21.64 -4.61 49.21
C ALA A 136 20.14 -4.46 48.84
N VAL A 137 19.32 -4.08 49.82
CA VAL A 137 17.89 -3.73 49.66
C VAL A 137 17.72 -2.39 48.93
N ALA A 138 18.48 -1.34 49.29
CA ALA A 138 18.46 -0.05 48.60
C ALA A 138 18.97 -0.16 47.16
N ARG A 139 20.01 -0.99 46.94
CA ARG A 139 20.51 -1.34 45.59
C ARG A 139 19.45 -2.08 44.76
N ARG A 140 18.75 -3.06 45.36
CA ARG A 140 17.62 -3.76 44.71
C ARG A 140 16.45 -2.84 44.38
N GLU A 141 16.06 -1.95 45.29
CA GLU A 141 14.97 -0.98 45.06
C GLU A 141 15.33 0.03 43.96
N LYS A 142 16.59 0.47 43.91
CA LYS A 142 17.08 1.39 42.89
C LYS A 142 17.14 0.73 41.51
N LEU A 143 17.67 -0.48 41.40
CA LEU A 143 17.61 -1.31 40.18
C LEU A 143 16.17 -1.52 39.69
N ALA A 144 15.22 -1.77 40.60
CA ALA A 144 13.82 -1.96 40.26
C ALA A 144 13.13 -0.66 39.78
N ARG A 145 13.55 0.51 40.28
CA ARG A 145 13.05 1.83 39.84
C ARG A 145 13.68 2.30 38.54
N GLU A 146 14.96 2.01 38.32
CA GLU A 146 15.71 2.39 37.12
C GLU A 146 15.36 1.52 35.91
N PHE A 147 14.80 0.32 36.14
CA PHE A 147 14.25 -0.51 35.07
C PHE A 147 13.13 0.24 34.34
N ASN A 148 13.50 0.95 33.28
CA ASN A 148 12.65 1.90 32.60
C ASN A 148 11.58 1.19 31.76
N ALA A 149 10.50 0.77 32.41
CA ALA A 149 9.32 0.19 31.76
C ALA A 149 8.41 1.26 31.12
N ARG A 150 8.66 2.56 31.36
CA ARG A 150 7.74 3.66 30.98
C ARG A 150 7.73 3.96 29.48
N GLY A 151 8.85 3.81 28.78
CA GLY A 151 8.93 4.04 27.32
C GLY A 151 8.16 3.02 26.47
N PHE A 152 7.82 1.85 27.05
CA PHE A 152 7.20 0.74 26.33
C PHE A 152 5.67 0.80 26.28
N LEU A 153 5.03 1.64 27.11
CA LEU A 153 3.57 1.75 27.17
C LEU A 153 2.95 2.50 25.98
N ARG A 154 3.75 3.10 25.08
CA ARG A 154 3.24 3.86 23.93
C ARG A 154 3.21 3.11 22.60
N PHE A 155 3.73 1.88 22.51
CA PHE A 155 3.74 1.12 21.25
C PHE A 155 3.42 -0.36 21.46
N PRO A 156 2.13 -0.77 21.51
CA PRO A 156 1.72 -2.13 21.83
C PRO A 156 2.12 -3.22 20.81
N ASN A 157 2.69 -2.85 19.64
CA ASN A 157 2.75 -3.75 18.47
C ASN A 157 4.16 -4.11 17.96
N LEU A 158 5.25 -3.80 18.66
CA LEU A 158 6.61 -4.09 18.16
C LEU A 158 7.02 -5.58 18.27
N ALA A 159 6.44 -6.34 19.20
CA ALA A 159 6.80 -7.76 19.41
C ALA A 159 6.38 -8.70 18.26
N ARG A 160 5.56 -8.25 17.29
CA ARG A 160 5.15 -9.06 16.12
C ARG A 160 6.01 -8.84 14.87
N LEU A 161 6.80 -7.77 14.82
CA LEU A 161 7.71 -7.46 13.70
C LEU A 161 9.11 -8.07 13.87
N SER A 162 9.42 -8.60 15.06
CA SER A 162 10.73 -9.13 15.44
C SER A 162 10.96 -10.61 15.05
N ARG A 163 9.98 -11.27 14.43
CA ARG A 163 10.12 -12.65 13.94
C ARG A 163 10.18 -12.65 12.40
N PRO A 164 11.16 -13.34 11.78
CA PRO A 164 11.08 -13.60 10.34
C PRO A 164 9.77 -14.32 10.06
N SER A 165 9.06 -13.94 8.99
CA SER A 165 7.87 -14.68 8.58
C SER A 165 8.24 -16.14 8.29
N PRO A 166 7.33 -17.10 8.52
CA PRO A 166 7.59 -18.50 8.20
C PRO A 166 8.02 -18.73 6.73
N ALA A 167 7.60 -17.85 5.82
CA ALA A 167 8.00 -17.85 4.41
C ALA A 167 9.48 -17.49 4.21
N ALA A 168 10.07 -16.61 5.03
CA ALA A 168 11.49 -16.25 4.97
C ALA A 168 12.40 -17.39 5.46
N ARG A 169 11.93 -18.20 6.42
CA ARG A 169 12.62 -19.44 6.85
C ARG A 169 12.65 -20.49 5.75
N LYS A 170 11.49 -20.75 5.12
CA LYS A 170 11.37 -21.73 4.02
C LYS A 170 12.19 -21.38 2.78
N ARG A 171 12.39 -20.09 2.49
CA ARG A 171 13.22 -19.62 1.37
C ARG A 171 14.73 -19.78 1.63
N LYS A 172 15.14 -19.81 2.89
CA LYS A 172 16.54 -20.00 3.29
C LYS A 172 16.94 -21.49 3.29
N GLU A 173 16.02 -22.37 3.65
CA GLU A 173 16.22 -23.83 3.62
C GLU A 173 16.29 -24.40 2.19
N ARG A 174 15.61 -23.78 1.22
CA ARG A 174 15.62 -24.22 -0.20
C ARG A 174 16.83 -23.76 -1.02
N LYS A 175 17.73 -22.95 -0.46
CA LYS A 175 18.90 -22.39 -1.16
C LYS A 175 20.21 -23.15 -0.88
N GLY A 176 20.14 -24.27 -0.18
CA GLY A 176 21.24 -25.22 -0.04
C GLY A 176 21.10 -26.34 -1.08
N ASP A 177 21.41 -26.02 -2.33
CA ASP A 177 21.90 -26.92 -3.38
C ASP A 177 21.73 -26.24 -4.74
N GLY A 178 22.84 -25.89 -5.37
CA GLY A 178 22.85 -25.32 -6.73
C GLY A 178 23.86 -24.19 -6.87
N SER A 179 24.96 -24.52 -7.53
CA SER A 179 26.00 -23.62 -8.03
C SER A 179 25.44 -22.42 -8.80
N GLY A 180 26.08 -21.27 -8.60
CA GLY A 180 25.76 -20.03 -9.32
C GLY A 180 26.39 -18.81 -8.65
N GLU A 181 27.65 -18.57 -8.97
CA GLU A 181 28.36 -17.31 -8.70
C GLU A 181 27.74 -16.16 -9.51
N GLU A 182 26.57 -15.68 -9.13
CA GLU A 182 26.08 -14.36 -9.58
C GLU A 182 24.94 -13.81 -8.71
N ALA A 183 25.08 -13.79 -7.39
CA ALA A 183 24.13 -13.05 -6.55
C ALA A 183 24.70 -12.74 -5.17
N THR A 184 25.31 -11.56 -5.01
CA THR A 184 25.14 -10.62 -3.87
C THR A 184 26.19 -9.52 -3.94
N ARG A 185 26.01 -8.55 -4.83
CA ARG A 185 26.41 -7.17 -4.53
C ARG A 185 25.18 -6.49 -3.97
N GLU A 186 24.93 -6.66 -2.67
CA GLU A 186 24.02 -5.76 -1.94
C GLU A 186 24.59 -4.35 -2.08
N ARG A 187 24.02 -3.54 -2.98
CA ARG A 187 24.35 -2.12 -3.06
C ARG A 187 24.01 -1.52 -1.70
N VAL A 188 24.96 -0.79 -1.11
CA VAL A 188 24.81 -0.07 0.17
C VAL A 188 23.49 0.73 0.25
N GLY A 189 22.96 1.18 -0.90
CA GLY A 189 21.72 1.94 -1.01
C GLY A 189 20.40 1.23 -0.64
N ASP A 190 20.39 -0.06 -0.28
CA ASP A 190 19.15 -0.72 0.20
C ASP A 190 19.10 -0.86 1.74
N LYS A 191 20.19 -0.56 2.44
CA LYS A 191 20.25 -0.67 3.90
C LYS A 191 19.49 0.49 4.55
N ALA A 192 18.67 0.18 5.56
CA ALA A 192 18.00 1.21 6.36
C ALA A 192 18.96 1.92 7.32
N TYR A 193 19.94 1.19 7.86
CA TYR A 193 20.94 1.74 8.76
C TYR A 193 22.23 0.91 8.76
N VAL A 194 23.31 1.50 9.25
CA VAL A 194 24.62 0.87 9.52
C VAL A 194 25.11 1.32 10.90
N VAL A 195 25.83 0.44 11.61
CA VAL A 195 26.48 0.76 12.89
C VAL A 195 27.98 0.54 12.73
N GLU A 196 28.76 1.55 13.06
CA GLU A 196 30.23 1.55 12.99
C GLU A 196 30.81 1.84 14.37
N VAL A 197 31.94 1.22 14.71
CA VAL A 197 32.64 1.49 15.98
C VAL A 197 33.61 2.63 15.74
N VAL A 198 33.56 3.67 16.58
CA VAL A 198 34.47 4.81 16.49
C VAL A 198 35.77 4.43 17.20
N GLY A 199 36.88 4.39 16.47
CA GLY A 199 38.22 4.23 17.05
C GLY A 199 38.68 5.56 17.65
N GLU A 200 39.25 5.54 18.85
CA GLU A 200 39.92 6.71 19.42
C GLU A 200 41.18 7.02 18.58
N GLY A 201 41.22 8.21 18.00
CA GLY A 201 42.34 8.68 17.19
C GLY A 201 43.59 8.93 18.05
N THR A 202 44.71 8.41 17.58
CA THR A 202 45.98 9.14 17.68
C THR A 202 46.28 9.65 16.28
N ASP A 203 46.42 10.97 16.16
CA ASP A 203 46.83 11.66 14.95
C ASP A 203 48.18 11.14 14.44
N ASP A 204 48.19 10.77 13.16
CA ASP A 204 49.15 11.11 12.11
C ASP A 204 49.35 9.92 11.14
N ASP A 205 49.09 10.22 9.87
CA ASP A 205 49.49 9.54 8.65
C ASP A 205 49.16 8.04 8.50
N ASP A 206 48.10 7.76 7.75
CA ASP A 206 48.12 6.68 6.75
C ASP A 206 47.03 6.95 5.70
N GLU A 207 47.43 7.73 4.70
CA GLU A 207 46.89 7.67 3.35
C GLU A 207 46.81 6.18 2.95
N TRP A 208 45.63 5.70 2.55
CA TRP A 208 45.32 4.33 2.09
C TRP A 208 45.09 3.23 3.16
N LYS A 209 43.87 3.16 3.72
CA LYS A 209 43.24 1.87 4.05
C LYS A 209 41.85 1.74 3.44
N GLY A 210 41.85 1.35 2.16
CA GLY A 210 40.68 0.82 1.50
C GLY A 210 40.26 -0.52 2.09
N LEU A 211 38.94 -0.77 2.09
CA LEU A 211 38.30 -2.05 1.82
C LEU A 211 39.09 -3.28 2.31
N VAL A 212 38.92 -3.67 3.58
CA VAL A 212 39.64 -4.83 4.13
C VAL A 212 39.05 -6.14 3.58
N GLY A 213 39.63 -6.59 2.46
CA GLY A 213 40.14 -7.94 2.32
C GLY A 213 41.62 -7.98 2.73
N GLU A 214 42.01 -9.12 3.30
CA GLU A 214 43.37 -9.59 3.62
C GLU A 214 44.16 -8.95 4.79
N GLU A 215 44.32 -9.82 5.80
CA GLU A 215 45.45 -10.05 6.72
C GLU A 215 46.36 -8.88 7.18
N GLY A 216 46.45 -8.71 8.50
CA GLY A 216 47.70 -8.26 9.14
C GLY A 216 47.61 -7.16 10.20
N PHE A 217 47.40 -7.58 11.46
CA PHE A 217 47.95 -7.02 12.72
C PHE A 217 47.75 -5.54 13.12
N GLY A 218 47.12 -5.36 14.29
CA GLY A 218 47.75 -4.56 15.36
C GLY A 218 46.92 -3.56 16.18
N ARG A 219 45.93 -4.00 16.99
CA ARG A 219 45.78 -3.67 18.44
C ARG A 219 44.47 -4.24 19.01
N GLY A 220 44.59 -5.04 20.08
CA GLY A 220 43.46 -5.49 20.91
C GLY A 220 42.62 -6.64 20.35
N VAL A 221 43.23 -7.77 19.97
CA VAL A 221 42.47 -8.99 19.64
C VAL A 221 41.73 -9.45 20.90
N TRP A 222 40.45 -9.13 21.00
CA TRP A 222 39.51 -9.79 21.90
C TRP A 222 39.59 -11.29 21.62
N ARG A 223 40.28 -12.04 22.49
CA ARG A 223 40.60 -13.47 22.32
C ARG A 223 39.39 -14.40 22.46
N MET A 224 38.17 -13.87 22.53
CA MET A 224 36.97 -14.57 22.97
C MET A 224 35.84 -14.52 21.92
N GLY A 225 36.05 -15.24 20.81
CA GLY A 225 34.98 -15.66 19.90
C GLY A 225 34.12 -14.55 19.26
N PRO A 226 32.94 -14.91 18.70
CA PRO A 226 32.04 -13.96 18.07
C PRO A 226 31.45 -12.96 19.08
N THR A 227 31.42 -11.67 18.74
CA THR A 227 30.93 -10.58 19.62
C THR A 227 29.69 -9.88 19.07
N ARG A 228 28.94 -9.22 19.94
CA ARG A 228 27.72 -8.45 19.65
C ARG A 228 27.80 -7.08 20.31
N LEU A 229 27.17 -6.10 19.71
CA LEU A 229 26.97 -4.78 20.30
C LEU A 229 25.53 -4.66 20.78
N LEU A 230 25.34 -4.41 22.07
CA LEU A 230 24.07 -3.98 22.66
C LEU A 230 24.04 -2.45 22.62
N LEU A 231 23.25 -1.88 21.72
CA LEU A 231 23.13 -0.43 21.55
C LEU A 231 22.37 0.14 22.75
N LEU A 232 22.98 1.05 23.48
CA LEU A 232 22.34 1.76 24.58
C LEU A 232 21.43 2.87 24.02
N ASP A 233 20.52 3.35 24.85
CA ASP A 233 19.67 4.49 24.50
C ASP A 233 20.50 5.73 24.11
N GLU A 234 19.97 6.57 23.22
CA GLU A 234 20.64 7.79 22.72
C GLU A 234 21.07 8.72 23.86
N SER A 235 20.33 8.75 24.97
CA SER A 235 20.67 9.56 26.15
C SER A 235 22.02 9.21 26.80
N TYR A 236 22.58 8.03 26.53
CA TYR A 236 23.84 7.57 27.10
C TYR A 236 25.04 7.72 26.15
N ALA A 237 24.90 8.41 25.01
CA ALA A 237 25.93 8.49 23.98
C ALA A 237 27.29 9.03 24.46
N GLU A 238 27.28 10.04 25.34
CA GLU A 238 28.50 10.67 25.88
C GLU A 238 28.78 10.29 27.34
N SER A 239 27.96 9.44 27.94
CA SER A 239 28.07 9.08 29.35
C SER A 239 29.34 8.28 29.64
N SER A 240 30.07 8.67 30.70
CA SER A 240 31.14 7.84 31.26
C SER A 240 30.55 6.62 31.98
N VAL A 241 31.37 5.62 32.30
CA VAL A 241 30.93 4.42 33.04
C VAL A 241 30.21 4.80 34.34
N ASP A 242 30.63 5.89 34.99
CA ASP A 242 30.07 6.41 36.25
C ASP A 242 28.71 7.08 36.10
N GLU A 243 28.28 7.40 34.88
CA GLU A 243 27.01 8.06 34.59
C GLU A 243 25.95 7.10 34.05
N LEU A 244 26.35 5.85 33.73
CA LEU A 244 25.44 4.82 33.25
C LEU A 244 24.49 4.33 34.36
N PRO A 245 23.32 3.76 33.99
CA PRO A 245 22.39 3.15 34.93
C PRO A 245 23.05 2.06 35.79
N GLU A 246 22.61 1.88 37.03
CA GLU A 246 23.18 0.86 37.92
C GLU A 246 23.07 -0.54 37.31
N ALA A 247 22.00 -0.82 36.58
CA ALA A 247 21.84 -2.08 35.86
C ALA A 247 22.94 -2.35 34.83
N VAL A 248 23.46 -1.31 34.18
CA VAL A 248 24.55 -1.41 33.19
C VAL A 248 25.90 -1.52 33.88
N LYS A 249 26.13 -0.72 34.93
CA LYS A 249 27.33 -0.78 35.78
C LYS A 249 27.49 -2.15 36.42
N ASP A 250 26.42 -2.68 37.00
CA ASP A 250 26.39 -4.02 37.59
C ASP A 250 26.80 -5.08 36.55
N VAL A 251 26.35 -4.97 35.30
CA VAL A 251 26.76 -5.92 34.25
C VAL A 251 28.26 -5.81 33.95
N LEU A 252 28.82 -4.60 33.91
CA LEU A 252 30.25 -4.36 33.67
C LEU A 252 31.11 -4.85 34.86
N GLU A 253 30.66 -4.66 36.10
CA GLU A 253 31.39 -5.00 37.34
C GLU A 253 31.31 -6.50 37.70
N HIS A 254 30.14 -7.13 37.60
CA HIS A 254 29.93 -8.48 38.13
C HIS A 254 30.59 -9.60 37.31
N GLU A 255 31.11 -9.27 36.12
CA GLU A 255 31.70 -10.20 35.16
C GLU A 255 33.14 -9.81 34.79
N THR A 256 33.75 -8.95 35.59
CA THR A 256 35.20 -8.74 35.61
C THR A 256 35.87 -10.03 36.10
N GLN A 257 36.67 -10.67 35.25
CA GLN A 257 37.40 -11.88 35.66
C GLN A 257 38.48 -11.53 36.68
N GLN A 258 38.91 -12.52 37.49
CA GLN A 258 39.94 -12.37 38.51
C GLN A 258 41.31 -11.86 37.98
N ASP A 259 41.51 -11.87 36.65
CA ASP A 259 42.68 -11.33 35.94
C ASP A 259 42.58 -9.83 35.57
N GLY A 260 41.51 -9.13 35.94
CA GLY A 260 41.35 -7.69 35.70
C GLY A 260 40.94 -7.29 34.27
N SER A 261 40.75 -8.26 33.36
CA SER A 261 40.15 -8.02 32.04
C SER A 261 38.62 -8.10 32.16
N SER A 262 37.92 -7.03 31.78
CA SER A 262 36.45 -7.04 31.75
C SER A 262 35.96 -7.92 30.60
N ALA A 263 35.02 -8.84 30.87
CA ALA A 263 34.41 -9.68 29.84
C ALA A 263 33.51 -8.89 28.87
N TYR A 264 33.17 -7.67 29.25
CA TYR A 264 32.35 -6.72 28.51
C TYR A 264 33.08 -5.37 28.42
N GLU A 265 32.85 -4.64 27.33
CA GLU A 265 33.49 -3.36 27.07
C GLU A 265 32.47 -2.34 26.61
N LEU A 266 32.55 -1.13 27.17
CA LEU A 266 31.78 0.01 26.71
C LEU A 266 32.49 0.64 25.51
N ILE A 267 31.79 0.73 24.39
CA ILE A 267 32.33 1.20 23.12
C ILE A 267 31.48 2.36 22.60
N ARG A 268 32.15 3.35 21.99
CA ARG A 268 31.48 4.38 21.20
C ARG A 268 31.23 3.89 19.78
N CYS A 269 30.00 4.03 19.33
CA CYS A 269 29.59 3.64 18.00
C CYS A 269 28.80 4.75 17.32
N GLN A 270 28.84 4.78 16.00
CA GLN A 270 28.06 5.67 15.18
C GLN A 270 26.98 4.86 14.45
N LEU A 271 25.72 5.21 14.68
CA LEU A 271 24.56 4.69 13.96
C LEU A 271 24.19 5.66 12.85
N THR A 272 24.34 5.22 11.60
CA THR A 272 23.95 6.01 10.42
C THR A 272 22.65 5.48 9.85
N LEU A 273 21.63 6.32 9.81
CA LEU A 273 20.31 6.05 9.22
C LEU A 273 20.25 6.62 7.80
N PHE A 274 19.74 5.84 6.84
CA PHE A 274 19.69 6.22 5.41
C PHE A 274 18.27 6.53 4.94
N TYR A 275 18.11 6.95 3.68
CA TYR A 275 16.83 7.19 3.03
C TYR A 275 15.77 6.14 3.39
N ASN A 276 16.11 4.85 3.28
CA ASN A 276 15.17 3.75 3.50
C ASN A 276 14.59 3.70 4.92
N TYR A 277 15.25 4.27 5.92
CA TYR A 277 14.76 4.36 7.30
C TYR A 277 13.55 5.30 7.44
N TRP A 278 13.63 6.47 6.82
CA TRP A 278 12.70 7.57 7.03
C TRP A 278 11.31 7.28 6.45
N PRO A 279 10.23 7.69 7.14
CA PRO A 279 8.90 7.59 6.59
C PRO A 279 8.72 8.53 5.39
N MET A 280 7.73 8.23 4.55
CA MET A 280 7.43 9.00 3.34
C MET A 280 7.22 10.49 3.63
N ASN A 281 6.48 10.80 4.69
CA ASN A 281 6.11 12.18 5.01
C ASN A 281 7.32 13.03 5.38
N GLU A 282 8.25 12.52 6.20
CA GLU A 282 9.48 13.24 6.57
C GLU A 282 10.38 13.47 5.36
N VAL A 283 10.48 12.48 4.46
CA VAL A 283 11.25 12.62 3.22
C VAL A 283 10.63 13.70 2.33
N LEU A 284 9.31 13.69 2.15
CA LEU A 284 8.62 14.70 1.34
C LEU A 284 8.72 16.08 1.97
N GLU A 285 8.62 16.19 3.29
CA GLU A 285 8.78 17.45 4.03
C GLU A 285 10.18 18.05 3.85
N ALA A 286 11.23 17.22 3.80
CA ALA A 286 12.59 17.68 3.54
C ALA A 286 12.85 18.06 2.06
N LEU A 287 12.04 17.54 1.12
CA LEU A 287 12.22 17.74 -0.32
C LEU A 287 11.35 18.83 -0.92
N LEU A 288 10.16 19.05 -0.38
CA LEU A 288 9.20 20.02 -0.88
C LEU A 288 9.47 21.40 -0.25
N PRO A 289 9.17 22.51 -0.96
CA PRO A 289 9.31 23.85 -0.40
C PRO A 289 8.44 24.08 0.82
N GLU A 290 8.85 25.01 1.68
CA GLU A 290 8.05 25.47 2.81
C GLU A 290 6.67 25.98 2.34
N GLY A 291 5.62 25.62 3.09
CA GLY A 291 4.23 26.01 2.79
C GLY A 291 3.47 25.03 1.90
N VAL A 292 4.14 24.10 1.21
CA VAL A 292 3.46 23.05 0.45
C VAL A 292 2.93 21.97 1.39
N ILE A 293 1.64 21.66 1.30
CA ILE A 293 1.02 20.61 2.13
C ILE A 293 1.54 19.24 1.69
N ILE A 294 1.99 18.42 2.64
CA ILE A 294 2.51 17.09 2.32
C ILE A 294 1.35 16.13 1.98
N PRO A 295 1.37 15.45 0.81
CA PRO A 295 0.40 14.42 0.50
C PRO A 295 0.49 13.26 1.50
N THR A 296 -0.60 12.98 2.22
CA THR A 296 -0.61 11.99 3.31
C THR A 296 -1.11 10.60 2.89
N GLY A 297 -1.70 10.46 1.71
CA GLY A 297 -2.26 9.19 1.26
C GLY A 297 -2.53 9.14 -0.24
N PHE A 298 -2.76 7.93 -0.73
CA PHE A 298 -3.08 7.63 -2.12
C PHE A 298 -4.02 6.43 -2.20
N GLU A 299 -4.74 6.30 -3.31
CA GLU A 299 -5.57 5.14 -3.58
C GLU A 299 -4.73 4.02 -4.22
N THR A 300 -5.08 2.77 -3.98
CA THR A 300 -4.39 1.63 -4.59
C THR A 300 -5.35 0.78 -5.41
N VAL A 301 -4.91 0.42 -6.61
CA VAL A 301 -5.57 -0.56 -7.47
C VAL A 301 -4.52 -1.58 -7.91
N GLY A 302 -4.57 -2.77 -7.30
CA GLY A 302 -3.51 -3.77 -7.46
C GLY A 302 -2.15 -3.19 -7.04
N HIS A 303 -1.19 -3.20 -7.96
CA HIS A 303 0.15 -2.64 -7.76
C HIS A 303 0.28 -1.15 -8.16
N ILE A 304 -0.82 -0.52 -8.58
CA ILE A 304 -0.84 0.87 -9.05
C ILE A 304 -1.28 1.78 -7.91
N ALA A 305 -0.48 2.80 -7.60
CA ALA A 305 -0.83 3.87 -6.67
C ALA A 305 -1.36 5.08 -7.45
N HIS A 306 -2.55 5.56 -7.09
CA HIS A 306 -3.21 6.72 -7.68
C HIS A 306 -3.12 7.90 -6.71
N LEU A 307 -2.35 8.93 -7.10
CA LEU A 307 -2.15 10.14 -6.30
C LEU A 307 -3.32 11.12 -6.50
N ASN A 308 -3.68 11.81 -5.42
CA ASN A 308 -4.61 12.94 -5.45
C ASN A 308 -3.83 14.25 -5.27
N LEU A 309 -3.18 14.69 -6.35
CA LEU A 309 -2.36 15.89 -6.33
C LEU A 309 -3.23 17.15 -6.49
N ARG A 310 -2.91 18.20 -5.72
CA ARG A 310 -3.48 19.54 -5.84
C ARG A 310 -2.59 20.37 -6.76
N ASP A 311 -3.08 21.53 -7.18
CA ASP A 311 -2.34 22.45 -8.07
C ASP A 311 -0.95 22.80 -7.52
N GLU A 312 -0.84 23.01 -6.21
CA GLU A 312 0.42 23.27 -5.50
C GLU A 312 1.43 22.11 -5.60
N HIS A 313 0.97 20.87 -5.79
CA HIS A 313 1.81 19.69 -5.92
C HIS A 313 2.28 19.42 -7.36
N LEU A 314 1.58 19.96 -8.37
CA LEU A 314 1.82 19.62 -9.78
C LEU A 314 3.27 19.88 -10.24
N PRO A 315 3.96 20.95 -9.82
CA PRO A 315 5.38 21.16 -10.17
C PRO A 315 6.30 20.04 -9.66
N TYR A 316 5.91 19.38 -8.56
CA TYR A 316 6.71 18.35 -7.89
C TYR A 316 6.18 16.93 -8.11
N LYS A 317 5.19 16.74 -9.01
CA LYS A 317 4.46 15.48 -9.17
C LYS A 317 5.36 14.25 -9.39
N LYS A 318 6.41 14.39 -10.20
CA LYS A 318 7.38 13.30 -10.45
C LYS A 318 8.22 12.97 -9.22
N LEU A 319 8.63 14.00 -8.46
CA LEU A 319 9.40 13.83 -7.23
C LEU A 319 8.56 13.11 -6.17
N ILE A 320 7.32 13.58 -5.95
CA ILE A 320 6.37 12.97 -5.02
C ILE A 320 6.11 11.51 -5.43
N ALA A 321 5.84 11.26 -6.71
CA ALA A 321 5.60 9.93 -7.22
C ALA A 321 6.79 8.98 -7.04
N GLN A 322 8.01 9.48 -7.24
CA GLN A 322 9.23 8.69 -7.03
C GLN A 322 9.39 8.28 -5.57
N VAL A 323 9.16 9.21 -4.63
CA VAL A 323 9.20 8.91 -3.20
C VAL A 323 8.10 7.90 -2.82
N VAL A 324 6.87 8.09 -3.31
CA VAL A 324 5.76 7.13 -3.08
C VAL A 324 6.14 5.75 -3.60
N LEU A 325 6.70 5.66 -4.80
CA LEU A 325 7.12 4.40 -5.40
C LEU A 325 8.18 3.72 -4.53
N ASP A 326 9.27 4.42 -4.19
CA ASP A 326 10.39 3.85 -3.44
C ASP A 326 9.98 3.38 -2.04
N LYS A 327 9.13 4.14 -1.34
CA LYS A 327 8.66 3.80 0.01
C LYS A 327 7.67 2.63 0.05
N ASN A 328 7.10 2.23 -1.09
CA ASN A 328 6.06 1.21 -1.17
C ASN A 328 6.43 -0.01 -2.03
N LYS A 329 7.67 -0.10 -2.50
CA LYS A 329 8.20 -1.30 -3.17
C LYS A 329 8.24 -2.51 -2.22
N PRO A 330 8.07 -3.74 -2.74
CA PRO A 330 7.73 -4.09 -4.13
C PRO A 330 6.22 -4.12 -4.41
N LYS A 331 5.37 -3.70 -3.45
CA LYS A 331 3.91 -3.78 -3.57
C LYS A 331 3.39 -2.83 -4.63
N ILE A 332 3.87 -1.59 -4.62
CA ILE A 332 3.60 -0.60 -5.65
C ILE A 332 4.70 -0.65 -6.69
N GLN A 333 4.30 -0.71 -7.96
CA GLN A 333 5.20 -0.77 -9.11
C GLN A 333 4.97 0.38 -10.10
N THR A 334 3.79 0.99 -10.07
CA THR A 334 3.42 2.12 -10.92
C THR A 334 2.74 3.17 -10.06
N VAL A 335 3.11 4.44 -10.22
CA VAL A 335 2.45 5.57 -9.57
C VAL A 335 1.88 6.48 -10.66
N VAL A 336 0.60 6.79 -10.54
CA VAL A 336 -0.15 7.56 -11.53
C VAL A 336 -0.80 8.77 -10.89
N ASN A 337 -1.10 9.76 -11.72
CA ASN A 337 -1.95 10.89 -11.37
C ASN A 337 -3.11 10.98 -12.35
N LYS A 338 -4.28 11.40 -11.85
CA LYS A 338 -5.44 11.63 -12.69
C LYS A 338 -5.32 12.98 -13.38
N MET A 339 -5.46 12.95 -14.70
CA MET A 339 -5.59 14.14 -15.54
C MET A 339 -7.05 14.62 -15.53
N ASP A 340 -7.26 15.88 -15.93
CA ASP A 340 -8.59 16.46 -16.00
C ASP A 340 -9.57 15.56 -16.75
N ALA A 341 -10.80 15.51 -16.25
CA ALA A 341 -11.81 14.60 -16.74
C ALA A 341 -12.28 15.04 -18.13
N ILE A 342 -11.83 14.35 -19.18
CA ILE A 342 -12.56 14.34 -20.44
C ILE A 342 -13.79 13.46 -20.21
N GLN A 343 -14.99 14.04 -20.35
CA GLN A 343 -16.22 13.25 -20.35
C GLN A 343 -16.18 12.30 -21.56
N ASN A 344 -16.19 11.01 -21.30
CA ASN A 344 -16.39 9.99 -22.32
C ASN A 344 -17.46 8.99 -21.87
N ASP A 345 -18.15 8.39 -22.83
CA ASP A 345 -19.29 7.50 -22.58
C ASP A 345 -18.88 6.25 -21.76
N TYR A 346 -17.59 5.89 -21.81
CA TYR A 346 -17.02 4.74 -21.09
C TYR A 346 -16.50 5.05 -19.68
N ARG A 347 -16.58 6.32 -19.26
CA ARG A 347 -16.13 6.79 -17.94
C ARG A 347 -14.68 6.42 -17.60
N THR A 348 -13.81 6.28 -18.59
CA THR A 348 -12.40 5.98 -18.36
C THR A 348 -11.69 7.20 -17.80
N MET A 349 -10.73 6.99 -16.91
CA MET A 349 -9.91 8.07 -16.37
C MET A 349 -8.70 8.26 -17.26
N GLN A 350 -8.40 9.51 -17.63
CA GLN A 350 -7.08 9.81 -18.19
C GLN A 350 -6.07 9.81 -17.06
N LEU A 351 -5.13 8.87 -17.12
CA LEU A 351 -4.08 8.70 -16.12
C LEU A 351 -2.73 8.95 -16.76
N GLU A 352 -1.91 9.76 -16.11
CA GLU A 352 -0.50 9.90 -16.46
C GLU A 352 0.35 9.02 -15.53
N VAL A 353 1.28 8.26 -16.10
CA VAL A 353 2.29 7.53 -15.32
C VAL A 353 3.35 8.53 -14.88
N LEU A 354 3.55 8.65 -13.56
CA LEU A 354 4.51 9.57 -12.97
C LEU A 354 5.82 8.89 -12.57
N ALA A 355 5.76 7.63 -12.14
CA ALA A 355 6.93 6.83 -11.76
C ALA A 355 6.66 5.33 -11.88
N GLY A 356 7.72 4.55 -12.11
CA GLY A 356 7.66 3.09 -12.12
C GLY A 356 7.47 2.48 -13.51
N ASN A 357 6.70 1.39 -13.59
CA ASN A 357 6.44 0.69 -14.85
C ASN A 357 5.45 1.47 -15.72
N ASP A 358 5.65 1.47 -17.03
CA ASP A 358 4.77 2.16 -17.98
C ASP A 358 3.54 1.31 -18.36
N SER A 359 2.87 0.74 -17.35
CA SER A 359 1.71 -0.14 -17.51
C SER A 359 0.61 0.22 -16.54
N LEU A 360 -0.62 0.33 -17.08
CA LEU A 360 -1.86 0.55 -16.32
C LEU A 360 -2.68 -0.74 -16.12
N CYS A 361 -2.16 -1.86 -16.64
CA CYS A 361 -2.72 -3.19 -16.44
C CYS A 361 -2.33 -3.73 -15.07
N THR A 362 -3.30 -4.14 -14.28
CA THR A 362 -3.07 -4.69 -12.93
C THR A 362 -4.05 -5.81 -12.57
N THR A 363 -3.77 -6.49 -11.46
CA THR A 363 -4.68 -7.48 -10.88
C THR A 363 -5.09 -7.01 -9.49
N VAL A 364 -6.40 -6.86 -9.29
CA VAL A 364 -7.00 -6.51 -8.02
C VAL A 364 -7.51 -7.78 -7.35
N ILE A 365 -7.31 -7.89 -6.04
CA ILE A 365 -7.91 -8.95 -5.23
C ILE A 365 -8.95 -8.29 -4.33
N GLU A 366 -10.22 -8.62 -4.54
CA GLU A 366 -11.33 -8.12 -3.74
C GLU A 366 -12.17 -9.30 -3.26
N SER A 367 -12.39 -9.40 -1.95
CA SER A 367 -13.19 -10.46 -1.32
C SER A 367 -12.78 -11.89 -1.74
N GLY A 368 -11.48 -12.10 -2.00
CA GLY A 368 -10.92 -13.39 -2.43
C GLY A 368 -11.01 -13.67 -3.92
N LEU A 369 -11.66 -12.81 -4.70
CA LEU A 369 -11.77 -12.89 -6.16
C LEU A 369 -10.68 -12.05 -6.83
N ARG A 370 -10.28 -12.44 -8.04
CA ARG A 370 -9.22 -11.77 -8.80
C ARG A 370 -9.80 -11.07 -10.01
N PHE A 371 -9.42 -9.82 -10.22
CA PHE A 371 -9.89 -9.01 -11.34
C PHE A 371 -8.68 -8.44 -12.08
N GLN A 372 -8.49 -8.83 -13.33
CA GLN A 372 -7.62 -8.13 -14.25
C GLN A 372 -8.33 -6.87 -14.73
N VAL A 373 -7.62 -5.75 -14.68
CA VAL A 373 -8.14 -4.44 -15.07
C VAL A 373 -7.03 -3.65 -15.76
N ASP A 374 -7.41 -2.83 -16.74
CA ASP A 374 -6.54 -1.82 -17.33
C ASP A 374 -7.14 -0.43 -17.09
N LEU A 375 -6.52 0.32 -16.20
CA LEU A 375 -7.06 1.62 -15.77
C LEU A 375 -7.04 2.68 -16.88
N GLY A 376 -6.32 2.45 -17.98
CA GLY A 376 -6.36 3.34 -19.14
C GLY A 376 -7.61 3.14 -20.00
N THR A 377 -8.25 1.97 -19.95
CA THR A 377 -9.31 1.58 -20.89
C THR A 377 -10.63 1.20 -20.24
N VAL A 378 -10.64 0.98 -18.91
CA VAL A 378 -11.85 0.60 -18.17
C VAL A 378 -12.03 1.40 -16.88
N TYR A 379 -13.27 1.53 -16.42
CA TYR A 379 -13.59 2.10 -15.11
C TYR A 379 -13.40 1.05 -14.00
N TRP A 380 -12.74 1.43 -12.90
CA TRP A 380 -12.64 0.63 -11.68
C TRP A 380 -12.72 1.53 -10.44
N ASN A 381 -13.35 1.04 -9.37
CA ASN A 381 -13.38 1.72 -8.09
C ASN A 381 -13.37 0.73 -6.91
N SER A 382 -12.24 0.66 -6.21
CA SER A 382 -12.04 -0.20 -5.05
C SER A 382 -12.87 0.24 -3.83
N ARG A 383 -13.33 1.51 -3.75
CA ARG A 383 -14.13 2.01 -2.63
C ARG A 383 -15.56 1.46 -2.60
N LEU A 384 -16.01 0.84 -3.70
CA LEU A 384 -17.33 0.22 -3.79
C LEU A 384 -17.34 -1.25 -3.34
N ALA A 385 -16.24 -1.77 -2.80
CA ALA A 385 -16.13 -3.16 -2.35
C ALA A 385 -17.17 -3.50 -1.28
N THR A 386 -17.34 -2.63 -0.28
CA THR A 386 -18.32 -2.82 0.80
C THR A 386 -19.75 -2.82 0.28
N GLU A 387 -20.06 -1.96 -0.69
CA GLU A 387 -21.39 -1.90 -1.31
C GLU A 387 -21.71 -3.17 -2.11
N ARG A 388 -20.74 -3.69 -2.86
CA ARG A 388 -20.89 -4.98 -3.55
C ARG A 388 -21.12 -6.12 -2.56
N GLN A 389 -20.40 -6.11 -1.43
CA GLN A 389 -20.60 -7.09 -0.37
C GLN A 389 -21.98 -6.97 0.29
N ARG A 390 -22.49 -5.76 0.50
CA ARG A 390 -23.84 -5.52 1.03
C ARG A 390 -24.91 -6.16 0.14
N LEU A 391 -24.90 -5.86 -1.16
CA LEU A 391 -25.83 -6.48 -2.12
C LEU A 391 -25.74 -8.01 -2.08
N VAL A 392 -24.52 -8.54 -2.16
CA VAL A 392 -24.32 -9.99 -2.25
C VAL A 392 -24.66 -10.70 -0.95
N ASN A 393 -24.31 -10.15 0.22
CA ASN A 393 -24.49 -10.83 1.49
C ASN A 393 -25.90 -10.65 2.07
N ASP A 394 -26.42 -9.42 2.01
CA ASP A 394 -27.58 -9.02 2.80
C ASP A 394 -28.87 -9.05 1.96
N ILE A 395 -28.77 -8.86 0.65
CA ILE A 395 -29.93 -8.75 -0.25
C ILE A 395 -30.10 -10.03 -1.08
N PHE A 396 -29.07 -10.44 -1.82
CA PHE A 396 -29.20 -11.55 -2.77
C PHE A 396 -29.31 -12.91 -2.07
N ARG A 397 -30.12 -13.80 -2.64
CA ARG A 397 -30.37 -15.18 -2.21
C ARG A 397 -29.79 -16.17 -3.22
N ASN A 398 -29.62 -17.42 -2.81
CA ASN A 398 -29.09 -18.47 -3.69
C ASN A 398 -30.01 -18.77 -4.89
N SER A 399 -31.31 -18.48 -4.78
CA SER A 399 -32.29 -18.64 -5.85
C SER A 399 -32.29 -17.50 -6.87
N ASP A 400 -31.64 -16.37 -6.56
CA ASP A 400 -31.74 -15.17 -7.38
C ASP A 400 -31.03 -15.31 -8.72
N VAL A 401 -31.54 -14.56 -9.70
CA VAL A 401 -30.95 -14.37 -11.01
C VAL A 401 -30.69 -12.89 -11.16
N VAL A 402 -29.43 -12.50 -11.16
CA VAL A 402 -29.00 -11.10 -11.11
C VAL A 402 -28.71 -10.61 -12.53
N CYS A 403 -29.27 -9.47 -12.90
CA CYS A 403 -29.00 -8.75 -14.13
C CYS A 403 -28.21 -7.47 -13.79
N ASP A 404 -26.93 -7.44 -14.16
CA ASP A 404 -26.04 -6.29 -13.97
C ASP A 404 -25.95 -5.51 -15.29
N MET A 405 -26.66 -4.37 -15.37
CA MET A 405 -26.82 -3.61 -16.61
C MET A 405 -25.56 -2.87 -17.07
N PHE A 406 -24.66 -2.55 -16.13
CA PHE A 406 -23.46 -1.74 -16.32
C PHE A 406 -22.27 -2.38 -15.59
N SER A 407 -21.95 -3.60 -16.00
CA SER A 407 -21.08 -4.52 -15.29
C SER A 407 -19.62 -4.09 -15.24
N GLY A 408 -19.15 -3.23 -16.16
CA GLY A 408 -17.75 -2.96 -16.38
C GLY A 408 -16.96 -4.27 -16.56
N VAL A 409 -15.88 -4.42 -15.78
CA VAL A 409 -15.06 -5.65 -15.74
C VAL A 409 -15.64 -6.76 -14.84
N GLY A 410 -16.86 -6.59 -14.34
CA GLY A 410 -17.63 -7.53 -13.54
C GLY A 410 -17.40 -7.59 -12.04
N PRO A 411 -17.00 -6.52 -11.32
CA PRO A 411 -16.79 -6.63 -9.87
C PRO A 411 -18.06 -7.07 -9.13
N LEU A 412 -19.25 -6.60 -9.53
CA LEU A 412 -20.51 -7.07 -8.96
C LEU A 412 -20.92 -8.42 -9.55
N ALA A 413 -21.04 -8.52 -10.88
CA ALA A 413 -21.45 -9.75 -11.57
C ALA A 413 -20.69 -11.02 -11.12
N ILE A 414 -19.35 -10.95 -11.04
CA ILE A 414 -18.50 -12.08 -10.64
C ILE A 414 -18.66 -12.39 -9.15
N THR A 415 -18.79 -11.37 -8.31
CA THR A 415 -19.01 -11.56 -6.87
C THR A 415 -20.38 -12.17 -6.60
N ALA A 416 -21.43 -11.69 -7.27
CA ALA A 416 -22.79 -12.21 -7.16
C ALA A 416 -22.84 -13.68 -7.62
N ALA A 417 -22.20 -14.03 -8.73
CA ALA A 417 -22.22 -15.38 -9.29
C ALA A 417 -21.66 -16.47 -8.35
N LYS A 418 -20.87 -16.10 -7.33
CA LYS A 418 -20.44 -17.04 -6.28
C LYS A 418 -21.59 -17.47 -5.36
N LYS A 419 -22.64 -16.66 -5.23
CA LYS A 419 -23.79 -16.92 -4.36
C LYS A 419 -25.06 -17.28 -5.13
N VAL A 420 -25.44 -16.44 -6.09
CA VAL A 420 -26.75 -16.51 -6.76
C VAL A 420 -26.83 -17.66 -7.78
N LYS A 421 -28.03 -17.95 -8.27
CA LYS A 421 -28.27 -19.03 -9.24
C LYS A 421 -27.56 -18.76 -10.56
N TYR A 422 -27.77 -17.55 -11.11
CA TYR A 422 -27.24 -17.14 -12.42
C TYR A 422 -27.07 -15.63 -12.52
N VAL A 423 -26.20 -15.17 -13.42
CA VAL A 423 -25.95 -13.75 -13.66
C VAL A 423 -25.98 -13.44 -15.15
N TYR A 424 -26.73 -12.41 -15.54
CA TYR A 424 -26.65 -11.75 -16.83
C TYR A 424 -25.86 -10.45 -16.65
N ALA A 425 -24.75 -10.29 -17.37
CA ALA A 425 -23.84 -9.16 -17.20
C ALA A 425 -23.68 -8.42 -18.52
N ASN A 426 -23.99 -7.13 -18.56
CA ASN A 426 -23.88 -6.28 -19.74
C ASN A 426 -23.00 -5.07 -19.47
N ASP A 427 -22.25 -4.63 -20.48
CA ASP A 427 -21.62 -3.31 -20.49
C ASP A 427 -21.51 -2.76 -21.92
N LEU A 428 -21.52 -1.44 -22.06
CA LEU A 428 -21.38 -0.78 -23.37
C LEU A 428 -19.92 -0.79 -23.86
N ASN A 429 -18.95 -0.70 -22.95
CA ASN A 429 -17.53 -0.64 -23.30
C ASN A 429 -17.01 -2.04 -23.72
N PRO A 430 -16.60 -2.23 -24.99
CA PRO A 430 -16.15 -3.53 -25.48
C PRO A 430 -14.89 -4.04 -24.75
N THR A 431 -13.98 -3.13 -24.35
CA THR A 431 -12.78 -3.50 -23.59
C THR A 431 -13.13 -3.94 -22.18
N ALA A 432 -14.09 -3.29 -21.53
CA ALA A 432 -14.60 -3.73 -20.23
C ALA A 432 -15.21 -5.13 -20.31
N VAL A 433 -16.00 -5.40 -21.37
CA VAL A 433 -16.57 -6.72 -21.62
C VAL A 433 -15.50 -7.78 -21.90
N GLU A 434 -14.42 -7.44 -22.61
CA GLU A 434 -13.30 -8.37 -22.80
C GLU A 434 -12.66 -8.75 -21.46
N TYR A 435 -12.39 -7.77 -20.59
CA TYR A 435 -11.91 -8.03 -19.24
C TYR A 435 -12.92 -8.80 -18.38
N LEU A 436 -14.22 -8.51 -18.49
CA LEU A 436 -15.27 -9.26 -17.82
C LEU A 436 -15.22 -10.75 -18.20
N ARG A 437 -15.13 -11.07 -19.50
CA ARG A 437 -14.99 -12.47 -19.96
C ARG A 437 -13.73 -13.14 -19.40
N ARG A 438 -12.59 -12.45 -19.46
CA ARG A 438 -11.32 -12.95 -18.89
C ARG A 438 -11.44 -13.19 -17.38
N ASN A 439 -12.06 -12.25 -16.66
CA ASN A 439 -12.26 -12.34 -15.22
C ASN A 439 -13.25 -13.45 -14.83
N THR A 440 -14.28 -13.69 -15.62
CA THR A 440 -15.20 -14.83 -15.44
C THR A 440 -14.44 -16.16 -15.51
N VAL A 441 -13.58 -16.33 -16.52
CA VAL A 441 -12.71 -17.52 -16.65
C VAL A 441 -11.73 -17.60 -15.49
N LEU A 442 -11.06 -16.49 -15.16
CA LEU A 442 -10.08 -16.42 -14.06
C LEU A 442 -10.66 -16.88 -12.72
N ASN A 443 -11.96 -16.59 -12.48
CA ASN A 443 -12.66 -16.97 -11.25
C ASN A 443 -13.48 -18.26 -11.37
N LYS A 444 -13.41 -18.97 -12.51
CA LYS A 444 -14.07 -20.25 -12.81
C LYS A 444 -15.60 -20.17 -12.69
N LEU A 445 -16.20 -19.19 -13.37
CA LEU A 445 -17.63 -18.86 -13.31
C LEU A 445 -18.34 -18.88 -14.67
N GLU A 446 -17.72 -19.45 -15.69
CA GLU A 446 -18.19 -19.49 -17.08
C GLU A 446 -19.58 -20.12 -17.23
N ARG A 447 -19.94 -21.02 -16.32
CA ARG A 447 -21.26 -21.69 -16.31
C ARG A 447 -22.36 -20.91 -15.59
N LYS A 448 -22.01 -19.82 -14.87
CA LYS A 448 -22.96 -19.06 -14.05
C LYS A 448 -23.19 -17.62 -14.54
N ILE A 449 -22.41 -17.17 -15.53
CA ILE A 449 -22.46 -15.80 -16.04
C ILE A 449 -22.59 -15.82 -17.56
N GLU A 450 -23.59 -15.13 -18.08
CA GLU A 450 -23.71 -14.82 -19.50
C GLU A 450 -23.40 -13.34 -19.74
N VAL A 451 -22.53 -13.06 -20.71
CA VAL A 451 -21.91 -11.73 -20.91
C VAL A 451 -22.31 -11.10 -22.23
N PHE A 452 -22.84 -9.88 -22.17
CA PHE A 452 -23.32 -9.09 -23.30
C PHE A 452 -22.51 -7.80 -23.47
N ASN A 453 -22.41 -7.33 -24.71
CA ASN A 453 -21.86 -6.01 -25.04
C ASN A 453 -22.89 -5.23 -25.84
N MET A 454 -23.81 -4.57 -25.14
CA MET A 454 -24.93 -3.87 -25.75
C MET A 454 -25.21 -2.57 -25.00
N ASP A 455 -25.89 -1.65 -25.69
CA ASP A 455 -26.63 -0.58 -25.01
C ASP A 455 -27.60 -1.18 -23.99
N ALA A 456 -27.67 -0.59 -22.80
CA ALA A 456 -28.40 -1.16 -21.68
C ALA A 456 -29.92 -1.22 -21.92
N ARG A 457 -30.49 -0.28 -22.67
CA ARG A 457 -31.92 -0.34 -23.03
C ARG A 457 -32.17 -1.50 -23.98
N ARG A 458 -31.36 -1.63 -25.03
CA ARG A 458 -31.44 -2.76 -25.99
C ARG A 458 -31.23 -4.10 -25.29
N PHE A 459 -30.29 -4.17 -24.36
CA PHE A 459 -30.02 -5.35 -23.57
C PHE A 459 -31.25 -5.79 -22.77
N ILE A 460 -31.87 -4.90 -22.00
CA ILE A 460 -33.08 -5.22 -21.24
C ILE A 460 -34.22 -5.64 -22.17
N SER A 461 -34.47 -4.91 -23.26
CA SER A 461 -35.48 -5.33 -24.24
C SER A 461 -35.22 -6.74 -24.80
N ALA A 462 -33.96 -7.11 -25.06
CA ALA A 462 -33.60 -8.44 -25.54
C ALA A 462 -33.80 -9.53 -24.47
N ILE A 463 -33.41 -9.26 -23.22
CA ILE A 463 -33.63 -10.15 -22.05
C ILE A 463 -35.13 -10.43 -21.86
N TYR A 464 -35.98 -9.42 -22.00
CA TYR A 464 -37.43 -9.58 -21.79
C TYR A 464 -38.18 -10.15 -23.00
N SER A 465 -37.66 -9.94 -24.21
CA SER A 465 -38.25 -10.48 -25.45
C SER A 465 -37.82 -11.92 -25.73
N SER A 466 -36.68 -12.36 -25.20
CA SER A 466 -36.16 -13.72 -25.39
C SER A 466 -36.71 -14.70 -24.35
N GLN A 467 -36.77 -15.97 -24.74
CA GLN A 467 -37.07 -17.08 -23.85
C GLN A 467 -35.80 -17.46 -23.08
N LEU A 468 -35.40 -16.59 -22.15
CA LEU A 468 -34.22 -16.81 -21.32
C LEU A 468 -34.30 -18.13 -20.54
N VAL A 469 -33.13 -18.71 -20.30
CA VAL A 469 -32.97 -19.91 -19.47
C VAL A 469 -33.48 -19.66 -18.04
N HIS A 470 -33.29 -18.44 -17.52
CA HIS A 470 -33.64 -18.08 -16.15
C HIS A 470 -34.34 -16.71 -16.09
N PRO A 471 -35.54 -16.62 -15.47
CA PRO A 471 -36.20 -15.34 -15.20
C PRO A 471 -35.36 -14.48 -14.24
N VAL A 472 -35.20 -13.20 -14.56
CA VAL A 472 -34.45 -12.23 -13.73
C VAL A 472 -35.26 -11.88 -12.49
N THR A 473 -34.62 -11.92 -11.31
CA THR A 473 -35.24 -11.54 -10.02
C THR A 473 -34.64 -10.27 -9.43
N GLN A 474 -33.40 -9.94 -9.80
CA GLN A 474 -32.65 -8.80 -9.29
C GLN A 474 -32.04 -8.03 -10.46
N ILE A 475 -32.21 -6.72 -10.51
CA ILE A 475 -31.62 -5.84 -11.51
C ILE A 475 -30.75 -4.81 -10.80
N VAL A 476 -29.52 -4.64 -11.25
CA VAL A 476 -28.59 -3.66 -10.69
C VAL A 476 -28.14 -2.67 -11.76
N MET A 477 -28.29 -1.38 -11.44
CA MET A 477 -28.02 -0.26 -12.34
C MET A 477 -26.95 0.66 -11.73
N ASN A 478 -25.70 0.20 -11.70
CA ASN A 478 -24.58 0.94 -11.12
C ASN A 478 -23.96 1.95 -12.11
N LEU A 479 -24.75 2.93 -12.55
CA LEU A 479 -24.33 4.01 -13.43
C LEU A 479 -24.72 5.39 -12.85
N PRO A 480 -24.15 5.84 -11.72
CA PRO A 480 -24.86 6.78 -10.83
C PRO A 480 -25.16 8.19 -11.36
N ASN A 481 -24.49 8.65 -12.43
CA ASN A 481 -24.91 9.91 -13.07
C ASN A 481 -26.23 9.75 -13.84
N ASP A 482 -26.45 8.61 -14.50
CA ASP A 482 -27.45 8.47 -15.58
C ASP A 482 -28.43 7.33 -15.33
N ALA A 483 -28.21 6.46 -14.34
CA ALA A 483 -28.96 5.22 -14.16
C ALA A 483 -30.48 5.42 -14.04
N ALA A 484 -30.93 6.51 -13.40
CA ALA A 484 -32.36 6.82 -13.31
C ALA A 484 -33.00 7.00 -14.71
N GLU A 485 -32.28 7.57 -15.67
CA GLU A 485 -32.80 7.78 -17.03
C GLU A 485 -33.04 6.46 -17.79
N PHE A 486 -32.36 5.39 -17.41
CA PHE A 486 -32.53 4.05 -17.99
C PHE A 486 -33.71 3.28 -17.39
N LEU A 487 -34.39 3.82 -16.37
CA LEU A 487 -35.59 3.19 -15.82
C LEU A 487 -36.77 3.22 -16.81
N ASP A 488 -36.71 4.12 -17.80
CA ASP A 488 -37.68 4.25 -18.89
C ASP A 488 -37.89 2.93 -19.66
N VAL A 489 -36.85 2.10 -19.78
CA VAL A 489 -36.90 0.82 -20.50
C VAL A 489 -37.88 -0.18 -19.87
N PHE A 490 -38.15 -0.06 -18.56
CA PHE A 490 -39.05 -0.97 -17.88
C PHE A 490 -40.53 -0.67 -18.15
N ARG A 491 -40.84 0.53 -18.67
CA ARG A 491 -42.22 0.89 -18.96
C ARG A 491 -42.73 0.16 -20.19
N GLY A 492 -43.75 -0.69 -20.01
CA GLY A 492 -44.32 -1.52 -21.07
C GLY A 492 -43.48 -2.74 -21.44
N ILE A 493 -42.45 -3.08 -20.65
CA ILE A 493 -41.52 -4.18 -20.96
C ILE A 493 -42.19 -5.56 -21.03
N LEU A 494 -43.36 -5.73 -20.41
CA LEU A 494 -44.16 -6.96 -20.41
C LEU A 494 -45.43 -6.87 -21.26
N GLN A 495 -45.65 -5.78 -22.00
CA GLN A 495 -46.89 -5.55 -22.75
C GLN A 495 -47.21 -6.70 -23.73
N ASN A 496 -46.19 -7.25 -24.39
CA ASN A 496 -46.34 -8.33 -25.37
C ASN A 496 -46.10 -9.73 -24.79
N ASN A 497 -45.83 -9.85 -23.48
CA ASN A 497 -45.49 -11.13 -22.85
C ASN A 497 -45.98 -11.21 -21.39
N GLN A 498 -47.29 -11.01 -21.20
CA GLN A 498 -47.93 -11.01 -19.89
C GLN A 498 -47.82 -12.35 -19.14
N SER A 499 -47.52 -13.45 -19.84
CA SER A 499 -47.26 -14.76 -19.21
C SER A 499 -46.13 -14.73 -18.16
N ARG A 500 -45.22 -13.75 -18.23
CA ARG A 500 -44.13 -13.55 -17.27
C ARG A 500 -44.56 -12.88 -15.96
N LEU A 501 -45.77 -12.34 -15.85
CA LEU A 501 -46.29 -11.77 -14.60
C LEU A 501 -46.38 -12.84 -13.48
N HIS A 502 -46.56 -14.11 -13.85
CA HIS A 502 -46.60 -15.22 -12.91
C HIS A 502 -45.25 -15.53 -12.24
N CYS A 503 -44.15 -14.95 -12.72
CA CYS A 503 -42.80 -15.18 -12.19
C CYS A 503 -42.37 -14.18 -11.09
N GLY A 504 -43.24 -13.25 -10.71
CA GLY A 504 -42.93 -12.16 -9.79
C GLY A 504 -42.11 -11.05 -10.45
N MET A 505 -42.31 -9.82 -9.99
CA MET A 505 -41.58 -8.66 -10.51
C MET A 505 -40.18 -8.57 -9.92
N PRO A 506 -39.16 -8.19 -10.71
CA PRO A 506 -37.80 -8.07 -10.21
C PRO A 506 -37.66 -6.89 -9.25
N VAL A 507 -36.73 -7.01 -8.32
CA VAL A 507 -36.26 -5.87 -7.52
C VAL A 507 -35.18 -5.13 -8.29
N ILE A 508 -35.30 -3.81 -8.38
CA ILE A 508 -34.36 -2.92 -9.05
C ILE A 508 -33.55 -2.19 -7.98
N HIS A 509 -32.23 -2.26 -8.11
CA HIS A 509 -31.25 -1.50 -7.33
C HIS A 509 -30.61 -0.44 -8.24
N VAL A 510 -31.10 0.79 -8.15
CA VAL A 510 -30.64 1.91 -8.98
C VAL A 510 -29.75 2.85 -8.18
N TYR A 511 -28.57 3.16 -8.73
CA TYR A 511 -27.63 4.06 -8.08
C TYR A 511 -27.76 5.48 -8.64
N GLY A 512 -27.59 6.47 -7.78
CA GLY A 512 -27.68 7.88 -8.13
C GLY A 512 -26.67 8.73 -7.38
N PHE A 513 -26.30 9.87 -7.95
CA PHE A 513 -25.71 10.96 -7.18
C PHE A 513 -26.72 12.06 -6.92
N SER A 514 -26.66 12.69 -5.74
CA SER A 514 -27.41 13.90 -5.45
C SER A 514 -26.56 14.89 -4.64
N LYS A 515 -26.77 16.18 -4.88
CA LYS A 515 -26.19 17.31 -4.14
C LYS A 515 -27.25 18.14 -3.39
N ALA A 516 -28.50 17.70 -3.41
CA ALA A 516 -29.60 18.39 -2.74
C ALA A 516 -29.45 18.32 -1.21
N ASP A 517 -30.16 19.20 -0.50
CA ASP A 517 -30.22 19.19 0.97
C ASP A 517 -30.87 17.90 1.50
N ASP A 518 -31.86 17.38 0.76
CA ASP A 518 -32.40 16.03 0.92
C ASP A 518 -32.06 15.17 -0.31
N PRO A 519 -30.91 14.47 -0.29
CA PRO A 519 -30.47 13.62 -1.38
C PRO A 519 -31.43 12.47 -1.71
N GLU A 520 -32.16 11.95 -0.72
CA GLU A 520 -33.02 10.78 -0.87
C GLU A 520 -34.32 11.17 -1.57
N HIS A 521 -34.93 12.28 -1.14
CA HIS A 521 -36.12 12.82 -1.80
C HIS A 521 -35.82 13.23 -3.25
N ASP A 522 -34.72 13.96 -3.51
CA ASP A 522 -34.30 14.31 -4.88
C ASP A 522 -34.15 13.09 -5.79
N PHE A 523 -33.54 12.01 -5.27
CA PHE A 523 -33.34 10.82 -6.07
C PHE A 523 -34.65 10.03 -6.27
N HIS A 524 -35.54 10.00 -5.27
CA HIS A 524 -36.87 9.42 -5.40
C HIS A 524 -37.69 10.09 -6.50
N GLU A 525 -37.70 11.43 -6.54
CA GLU A 525 -38.43 12.18 -7.56
C GLU A 525 -37.91 11.90 -8.98
N ARG A 526 -36.59 11.73 -9.15
CA ARG A 526 -36.02 11.32 -10.44
C ARG A 526 -36.43 9.91 -10.86
N ILE A 527 -36.56 8.99 -9.91
CA ILE A 527 -37.08 7.63 -10.16
C ILE A 527 -38.54 7.70 -10.61
N ASN A 528 -39.37 8.44 -9.89
CA ASN A 528 -40.80 8.62 -10.21
C ASN A 528 -40.98 9.24 -11.60
N ALA A 529 -40.20 10.28 -11.92
CA ALA A 529 -40.23 10.94 -13.22
C ALA A 529 -39.87 9.99 -14.38
N ALA A 530 -38.82 9.17 -14.20
CA ALA A 530 -38.35 8.24 -15.23
C ALA A 530 -39.37 7.13 -15.51
N LEU A 531 -39.94 6.53 -14.45
CA LEU A 531 -40.97 5.48 -14.59
C LEU A 531 -42.32 6.06 -15.06
N GLY A 532 -42.59 7.33 -14.75
CA GLY A 532 -43.84 8.02 -15.02
C GLY A 532 -44.97 7.64 -14.07
N GLU A 533 -44.64 7.20 -12.87
CA GLU A 533 -45.56 6.83 -11.78
C GLU A 533 -44.79 6.90 -10.45
N ASN A 534 -45.50 7.14 -9.35
CA ASN A 534 -44.91 7.13 -8.02
C ASN A 534 -44.67 5.68 -7.57
N VAL A 535 -43.43 5.40 -7.17
CA VAL A 535 -43.07 4.10 -6.59
C VAL A 535 -43.16 4.19 -5.07
N ASP A 536 -44.01 3.36 -4.49
CA ASP A 536 -44.12 3.19 -3.04
C ASP A 536 -43.04 2.24 -2.50
N SER A 537 -42.72 2.36 -1.21
CA SER A 537 -41.81 1.44 -0.49
C SER A 537 -40.39 1.34 -1.06
N VAL A 538 -39.81 2.48 -1.45
CA VAL A 538 -38.41 2.54 -1.91
C VAL A 538 -37.46 2.55 -0.71
N GLU A 539 -36.59 1.54 -0.62
CA GLU A 539 -35.51 1.52 0.36
C GLU A 539 -34.33 2.37 -0.13
N MET A 540 -34.00 3.43 0.61
CA MET A 540 -32.90 4.32 0.30
C MET A 540 -31.67 3.99 1.15
N HIS A 541 -30.53 3.80 0.49
CA HIS A 541 -29.25 3.54 1.16
C HIS A 541 -28.18 4.54 0.71
N ARG A 542 -27.65 5.33 1.65
CA ARG A 542 -26.49 6.22 1.40
C ARG A 542 -25.20 5.41 1.34
N VAL A 543 -24.73 5.15 0.13
CA VAL A 543 -23.55 4.33 -0.15
C VAL A 543 -22.28 5.03 0.34
N ARG A 544 -22.06 6.29 -0.05
CA ARG A 544 -20.89 7.09 0.36
C ARG A 544 -21.03 8.56 0.01
N LEU A 545 -20.25 9.39 0.68
CA LEU A 545 -19.98 10.76 0.26
C LEU A 545 -18.94 10.76 -0.89
N VAL A 546 -19.25 11.46 -1.98
CA VAL A 546 -18.42 11.53 -3.20
C VAL A 546 -17.56 12.77 -3.21
N ALA A 547 -18.13 13.88 -2.76
CA ALA A 547 -17.53 15.19 -2.57
C ALA A 547 -18.33 15.92 -1.48
N PRO A 548 -17.86 17.06 -0.92
CA PRO A 548 -18.66 17.85 0.02
C PRO A 548 -20.09 18.09 -0.51
N GLY A 549 -21.09 17.68 0.27
CA GLY A 549 -22.52 17.76 -0.09
C GLY A 549 -23.01 16.80 -1.17
N LYS A 550 -22.14 16.03 -1.86
CA LYS A 550 -22.54 15.09 -2.93
C LYS A 550 -22.59 13.66 -2.41
N TRP A 551 -23.79 13.09 -2.28
CA TRP A 551 -24.01 11.69 -1.88
C TRP A 551 -24.15 10.76 -3.09
N MET A 552 -23.67 9.53 -2.93
CA MET A 552 -24.05 8.39 -3.74
C MET A 552 -25.09 7.57 -2.98
N ILE A 553 -26.21 7.26 -3.64
CA ILE A 553 -27.37 6.60 -3.05
C ILE A 553 -27.70 5.36 -3.89
N CYS A 554 -28.16 4.31 -3.25
CA CYS A 554 -28.81 3.16 -3.87
C CYS A 554 -30.28 3.17 -3.45
N ALA A 555 -31.18 3.25 -4.42
CA ALA A 555 -32.61 3.05 -4.21
C ALA A 555 -32.97 1.62 -4.61
N SER A 556 -33.70 0.91 -3.75
CA SER A 556 -34.13 -0.47 -3.99
C SER A 556 -35.64 -0.57 -3.93
N PHE A 557 -36.27 -1.08 -4.98
CA PHE A 557 -37.73 -1.24 -5.05
C PHE A 557 -38.12 -2.35 -6.03
N THR A 558 -39.27 -2.96 -5.81
CA THR A 558 -39.86 -3.92 -6.76
C THR A 558 -40.43 -3.15 -7.95
N LEU A 559 -40.11 -3.57 -9.18
CA LEU A 559 -40.67 -2.96 -10.40
C LEU A 559 -42.20 -3.04 -10.36
N PRO A 560 -42.94 -1.91 -10.38
CA PRO A 560 -44.40 -1.95 -10.35
C PRO A 560 -44.98 -2.66 -11.57
N GLU A 561 -45.96 -3.53 -11.36
CA GLU A 561 -46.65 -4.23 -12.45
C GLU A 561 -47.35 -3.24 -13.39
N SER A 562 -47.95 -2.18 -12.84
CA SER A 562 -48.56 -1.07 -13.57
C SER A 562 -47.61 -0.46 -14.59
N VAL A 563 -46.37 -0.20 -14.20
CA VAL A 563 -45.33 0.33 -15.08
C VAL A 563 -44.95 -0.70 -16.15
N ALA A 564 -44.76 -1.97 -15.78
CA ALA A 564 -44.31 -3.01 -16.69
C ALA A 564 -45.30 -3.32 -17.83
N ILE A 565 -46.59 -3.10 -17.62
CA ILE A 565 -47.65 -3.30 -18.64
C ILE A 565 -48.15 -2.00 -19.29
N ALA A 566 -47.68 -0.84 -18.82
CA ALA A 566 -48.09 0.46 -19.33
C ALA A 566 -47.70 0.67 -20.80
N GLN A 567 -48.33 1.66 -21.45
CA GLN A 567 -47.90 2.06 -22.79
C GLN A 567 -46.45 2.59 -22.75
N PRO A 568 -45.55 2.06 -23.60
CA PRO A 568 -44.17 2.52 -23.66
C PRO A 568 -44.13 3.97 -24.11
N LYS A 569 -43.28 4.78 -23.47
CA LYS A 569 -43.04 6.18 -23.89
C LYS A 569 -42.18 6.27 -25.16
N TYR A 570 -41.55 5.17 -25.58
CA TYR A 570 -40.62 5.13 -26.71
C TYR A 570 -41.35 4.97 -28.06
N ILE A 571 -41.55 6.08 -28.78
CA ILE A 571 -41.81 6.06 -30.23
C ILE A 571 -40.46 5.85 -30.93
N GLY A 572 -40.04 4.60 -31.05
CA GLY A 572 -38.72 4.28 -31.62
C GLY A 572 -38.50 2.81 -31.92
N GLY A 573 -39.50 2.14 -32.48
CA GLY A 573 -39.32 0.85 -33.15
C GLY A 573 -39.19 1.05 -34.67
N PRO A 574 -38.45 0.19 -35.39
CA PRO A 574 -38.32 0.30 -36.84
C PRO A 574 -39.71 0.18 -37.47
N LYS A 575 -40.01 1.01 -38.47
CA LYS A 575 -41.16 0.78 -39.36
C LYS A 575 -41.09 -0.68 -39.82
N ARG A 576 -42.18 -1.44 -39.66
CA ARG A 576 -42.33 -2.72 -40.36
C ARG A 576 -41.98 -2.46 -41.84
N PRO A 577 -41.15 -3.28 -42.50
CA PRO A 577 -41.08 -3.21 -43.93
C PRO A 577 -42.50 -3.49 -44.44
N GLU A 578 -43.05 -2.53 -45.20
CA GLU A 578 -44.25 -2.78 -45.98
C GLU A 578 -43.98 -4.01 -46.85
N ALA A 579 -44.84 -5.02 -46.73
CA ALA A 579 -44.75 -6.19 -47.59
C ALA A 579 -44.87 -5.70 -49.05
N PRO A 580 -43.95 -6.09 -49.95
CA PRO A 580 -44.10 -5.74 -51.35
C PRO A 580 -45.37 -6.43 -51.87
N SER A 581 -46.30 -5.62 -52.35
CA SER A 581 -47.45 -6.10 -53.12
C SER A 581 -46.95 -6.62 -54.46
N THR A 582 -46.62 -7.91 -54.52
CA THR A 582 -46.46 -8.61 -55.79
C THR A 582 -47.55 -9.66 -55.90
N SER A 583 -48.62 -9.27 -56.58
CA SER A 583 -49.53 -10.14 -57.29
C SER A 583 -48.75 -10.94 -58.33
N LEU A 584 -48.40 -12.18 -57.99
CA LEU A 584 -47.93 -13.17 -58.95
C LEU A 584 -49.14 -13.93 -59.49
N VAL A 585 -49.53 -13.54 -60.71
CA VAL A 585 -50.45 -14.24 -61.59
C VAL A 585 -49.84 -15.59 -61.95
N TRP A 586 -50.64 -16.64 -61.79
CA TRP A 586 -50.34 -17.99 -62.23
C TRP A 586 -50.65 -18.16 -63.73
N LEU A 587 -49.83 -19.00 -64.39
CA LEU A 587 -50.01 -19.76 -65.65
C LEU A 587 -49.39 -19.19 -66.94
N PRO A 588 -49.00 -20.07 -67.89
CA PRO A 588 -49.13 -21.54 -67.92
C PRO A 588 -47.88 -22.34 -67.55
#